data_AF-A0A1H9UX58-F1
#
_entry.id   AF-A0A1H9UX58-F1
#
_cell.length_a   1.000
_cell.length_b   1.000
_cell.length_c   1.000
_cell.angle_alpha   90.00
_cell.angle_beta   90.00
_cell.angle_gamma   90.00
#
_symmetry.space_group_name_H-M   'P 1'
#
loop_
_entity.id
_entity.type
_entity.pdbx_description
1 polymer ?
#
loop_
_entity_poly.entity_id
_entity_poly.type
_entity_poly.pdbx_seq_one_letter_code
_entity_poly.pdbx_strand_id
1 'polypeptide(L)'
;MVKSRDIANPDAETTECPKVHGEAVSENGFAFGCADGPVLFKDGEFTKLHADGYQRSGILAGVDFSPIVLADLKKDEDAEKEHPTSVALIDTAEESIREVEQRHQLDFAAVEMVVITD
;
A
#
# COMPACT_ATOMS: atom_id res chain seq x y z
N MET A 1 22.11 8.01 5.49
CA MET A 1 22.34 8.49 4.10
C MET A 1 21.36 7.72 3.22
N VAL A 2 20.23 8.31 2.86
CA VAL A 2 19.31 7.72 1.88
C VAL A 2 19.87 8.08 0.51
N LYS A 3 20.36 7.07 -0.23
CA LYS A 3 20.70 7.25 -1.65
C LYS A 3 19.44 6.99 -2.45
N SER A 4 18.63 8.03 -2.66
CA SER A 4 17.70 8.00 -3.80
C SER A 4 18.57 8.19 -5.04
N ARG A 5 18.84 7.10 -5.76
CA ARG A 5 19.36 7.17 -7.12
C ARG A 5 18.19 7.66 -7.98
N ASP A 6 18.39 8.82 -8.59
CA ASP A 6 17.66 9.28 -9.77
C ASP A 6 16.14 9.05 -9.71
N ILE A 7 15.41 9.90 -8.96
CA ILE A 7 13.95 9.99 -9.12
C ILE A 7 13.71 10.35 -10.60
N ALA A 8 13.18 9.40 -11.37
CA ALA A 8 13.07 9.53 -12.83
C ALA A 8 12.21 10.73 -13.26
N ASN A 9 11.29 11.17 -12.40
CA ASN A 9 10.51 12.39 -12.58
C ASN A 9 10.19 13.04 -11.21
N PRO A 10 10.96 14.05 -10.76
CA PRO A 10 10.75 14.70 -9.46
C PRO A 10 9.53 15.64 -9.44
N ASP A 11 8.97 15.98 -10.60
CA ASP A 11 7.80 16.84 -10.75
C ASP A 11 6.50 16.03 -10.96
N ALA A 12 6.58 14.69 -10.87
CA ALA A 12 5.40 13.84 -10.91
C ALA A 12 4.45 14.23 -9.78
N GLU A 13 3.17 14.35 -10.10
CA GLU A 13 2.10 14.60 -9.13
C GLU A 13 0.85 13.79 -9.51
N THR A 14 0.02 13.49 -8.52
CA THR A 14 -1.30 12.90 -8.73
C THR A 14 -2.28 13.41 -7.70
N THR A 15 -3.53 13.56 -8.13
CA THR A 15 -4.66 13.86 -7.26
C THR A 15 -5.56 12.64 -7.03
N GLU A 16 -5.18 11.47 -7.55
CA GLU A 16 -5.98 10.23 -7.52
C GLU A 16 -5.80 9.42 -6.22
N CYS A 17 -5.40 10.09 -5.14
CA CYS A 17 -5.26 9.51 -3.80
C CYS A 17 -6.05 10.31 -2.75
N PRO A 18 -7.39 10.21 -2.77
CA PRO A 18 -8.21 10.89 -1.77
C PRO A 18 -7.90 10.37 -0.36
N LYS A 19 -7.87 11.30 0.61
CA LYS A 19 -7.57 11.03 2.03
C LYS A 19 -6.25 10.24 2.24
N VAL A 20 -5.19 10.62 1.50
CA VAL A 20 -3.86 9.98 1.56
C VAL A 20 -3.38 9.76 3.00
N HIS A 21 -2.98 8.54 3.32
CA HIS A 21 -2.43 8.19 4.61
C HIS A 21 -1.61 6.89 4.55
N GLY A 22 -0.38 6.95 5.07
CA GLY A 22 0.54 5.82 5.06
C GLY A 22 1.29 5.69 3.74
N GLU A 23 2.57 5.36 3.87
CA GLU A 23 3.50 5.14 2.76
C GLU A 23 4.39 3.94 3.10
N ALA A 24 4.78 3.17 2.10
CA ALA A 24 5.73 2.09 2.27
C ALA A 24 6.60 1.92 1.01
N VAL A 25 7.85 1.51 1.22
CA VAL A 25 8.78 1.15 0.15
C VAL A 25 8.55 -0.29 -0.31
N SER A 26 8.77 -0.54 -1.59
CA SER A 26 8.88 -1.87 -2.19
C SER A 26 10.14 -1.95 -3.06
N GLU A 27 10.43 -3.13 -3.59
CA GLU A 27 11.48 -3.35 -4.59
C GLU A 27 11.32 -2.45 -5.83
N ASN A 28 10.08 -2.17 -6.24
CA ASN A 28 9.78 -1.46 -7.48
C ASN A 28 9.45 0.03 -7.28
N GLY A 29 9.37 0.51 -6.04
CA GLY A 29 9.03 1.91 -5.77
C GLY A 29 8.34 2.12 -4.42
N PHE A 30 7.26 2.88 -4.43
CA PHE A 30 6.50 3.25 -3.23
C PHE A 30 5.01 2.99 -3.42
N ALA A 31 4.34 2.60 -2.35
CA ALA A 31 2.88 2.52 -2.30
C ALA A 31 2.34 3.52 -1.28
N PHE A 32 1.21 4.15 -1.62
CA PHE A 32 0.51 5.12 -0.80
C PHE A 32 -0.92 4.64 -0.54
N GLY A 33 -1.34 4.67 0.73
CA GLY A 33 -2.72 4.36 1.11
C GLY A 33 -3.67 5.51 0.78
N CYS A 34 -4.79 5.20 0.13
CA CYS A 34 -5.87 6.16 -0.15
C CYS A 34 -7.21 5.56 0.26
N ALA A 35 -8.28 6.37 0.29
CA ALA A 35 -9.62 5.92 0.71
C ALA A 35 -10.29 4.93 -0.25
N ASP A 36 -9.89 4.92 -1.51
CA ASP A 36 -10.47 4.17 -2.63
C ASP A 36 -9.39 3.34 -3.35
N GLY A 37 -8.54 2.67 -2.57
CA GLY A 37 -7.43 1.88 -3.09
C GLY A 37 -6.11 2.65 -3.22
N PRO A 38 -4.97 1.95 -3.30
CA PRO A 38 -3.65 2.56 -3.22
C PRO A 38 -3.23 3.21 -4.53
N VAL A 39 -2.23 4.09 -4.43
CA VAL A 39 -1.47 4.61 -5.56
C VAL A 39 -0.03 4.11 -5.45
N LEU A 40 0.54 3.70 -6.58
CA LEU A 40 1.95 3.36 -6.70
C LEU A 40 2.74 4.53 -7.28
N PHE A 41 3.98 4.70 -6.85
CA PHE A 41 4.98 5.51 -7.55
C PHE A 41 6.15 4.61 -7.95
N LYS A 42 6.35 4.46 -9.26
CA LYS A 42 7.34 3.56 -9.87
C LYS A 42 7.85 4.21 -11.14
N ASP A 43 9.17 4.17 -11.34
CA ASP A 43 9.83 4.71 -12.55
C ASP A 43 9.45 6.16 -12.92
N GLY A 44 9.09 6.99 -11.93
CA GLY A 44 8.70 8.39 -12.15
C GLY A 44 7.22 8.60 -12.48
N GLU A 45 6.39 7.57 -12.42
CA GLU A 45 4.96 7.64 -12.75
C GLU A 45 4.10 7.20 -11.56
N PHE A 46 2.93 7.82 -11.43
CA PHE A 46 1.91 7.44 -10.47
C PHE A 46 0.87 6.54 -11.14
N THR A 47 0.60 5.37 -10.56
CA THR A 47 -0.42 4.43 -11.03
C THR A 47 -1.47 4.21 -9.94
N LYS A 48 -2.74 4.56 -10.24
CA LYS A 48 -3.86 4.23 -9.36
C LYS A 48 -4.22 2.76 -9.51
N LEU A 49 -4.21 2.00 -8.40
CA LEU A 49 -4.78 0.67 -8.39
C LEU A 49 -6.26 0.75 -8.04
N HIS A 50 -7.09 0.09 -8.85
CA HIS A 50 -8.52 0.07 -8.62
C HIS A 50 -8.86 -0.81 -7.40
N ALA A 51 -9.70 -0.28 -6.52
CA ALA A 51 -10.34 -1.04 -5.45
C ALA A 51 -11.86 -0.82 -5.54
N ASP A 52 -12.63 -1.87 -5.27
CA ASP A 52 -14.09 -1.80 -5.29
C ASP A 52 -14.62 -1.07 -4.05
N GLY A 53 -15.19 0.12 -4.23
CA GLY A 53 -15.80 0.90 -3.16
C GLY A 53 -14.78 1.52 -2.19
N TYR A 54 -15.22 1.80 -0.96
CA TYR A 54 -14.33 2.31 0.10
C TYR A 54 -13.40 1.18 0.57
N GLN A 55 -12.10 1.36 0.32
CA GLN A 55 -11.04 0.43 0.66
C GLN A 55 -9.83 1.24 1.10
N ARG A 56 -9.89 1.70 2.34
CA ARG A 56 -8.86 2.56 2.89
C ARG A 56 -7.73 1.75 3.48
N SER A 57 -6.50 2.11 3.12
CA SER A 57 -5.31 1.71 3.87
C SER A 57 -4.80 2.91 4.66
N GLY A 58 -4.62 2.72 5.97
CA GLY A 58 -4.06 3.72 6.87
C GLY A 58 -2.69 3.32 7.43
N ILE A 59 -2.35 2.04 7.40
CA ILE A 59 -1.06 1.50 7.81
C ILE A 59 -0.56 0.59 6.69
N LEU A 60 0.67 0.85 6.26
CA LEU A 60 1.36 0.06 5.25
C LEU A 60 2.68 -0.42 5.85
N ALA A 61 3.08 -1.64 5.50
CA ALA A 61 4.37 -2.23 5.81
C ALA A 61 5.00 -2.72 4.50
N GLY A 62 6.26 -2.37 4.28
CA GLY A 62 7.00 -2.69 3.07
C GLY A 62 8.51 -2.81 3.34
N VAL A 63 9.22 -3.49 2.45
CA VAL A 63 10.68 -3.63 2.48
C VAL A 63 11.23 -3.47 1.05
N ASP A 64 12.43 -2.90 0.93
CA ASP A 64 13.03 -2.48 -0.35
C ASP A 64 13.51 -3.62 -1.26
N PHE A 65 13.34 -4.86 -0.83
CA PHE A 65 13.68 -6.07 -1.61
C PHE A 65 12.47 -6.97 -1.90
N SER A 66 11.25 -6.56 -1.54
CA SER A 66 10.03 -7.30 -1.87
C SER A 66 9.11 -6.46 -2.76
N PRO A 67 8.47 -7.06 -3.78
CA PRO A 67 7.48 -6.35 -4.57
C PRO A 67 6.16 -6.14 -3.81
N ILE A 68 5.96 -6.84 -2.68
CA ILE A 68 4.71 -6.84 -1.94
C ILE A 68 4.77 -5.84 -0.80
N VAL A 69 3.76 -4.97 -0.76
CA VAL A 69 3.44 -4.11 0.38
C VAL A 69 2.19 -4.67 1.06
N LEU A 70 2.29 -4.90 2.37
CA LEU A 70 1.15 -5.29 3.19
C LEU A 70 0.44 -4.03 3.70
N ALA A 71 -0.87 -3.97 3.58
CA ALA A 71 -1.66 -2.85 4.08
C ALA A 71 -2.88 -3.34 4.86
N ASP A 72 -3.31 -2.58 5.85
CA ASP A 72 -4.63 -2.81 6.44
C ASP A 72 -5.73 -2.49 5.42
N LEU A 73 -6.86 -3.19 5.52
CA LEU A 73 -7.97 -3.00 4.60
C LEU A 73 -9.23 -2.60 5.36
N LYS A 74 -9.47 -1.28 5.40
CA LYS A 74 -10.65 -0.67 6.02
C LYS A 74 -11.78 -0.52 5.03
N LYS A 75 -12.97 -1.02 5.35
CA LYS A 75 -14.14 -1.04 4.46
C LYS A 75 -15.36 -0.28 4.99
N ASP A 76 -15.34 0.14 6.25
CA ASP A 76 -16.39 0.96 6.84
C ASP A 76 -15.96 2.44 6.86
N GLU A 77 -16.55 3.26 5.99
CA GLU A 77 -16.24 4.69 5.91
C GLU A 77 -16.73 5.46 7.15
N ASP A 78 -17.81 4.99 7.78
CA ASP A 78 -18.51 5.69 8.86
C ASP A 78 -18.05 5.20 10.25
N ALA A 79 -17.17 4.20 10.32
CA ALA A 79 -16.66 3.68 11.58
C ALA A 79 -15.82 4.74 12.33
N GLU A 80 -16.22 5.06 13.57
CA GLU A 80 -15.38 5.86 14.47
C GLU A 80 -14.04 5.16 14.78
N LYS A 81 -14.06 3.82 14.86
CA LYS A 81 -12.88 2.98 15.02
C LYS A 81 -13.12 1.60 14.41
N GLU A 82 -12.37 1.28 13.37
CA GLU A 82 -12.43 -0.02 12.69
C GLU A 82 -11.32 -0.96 13.17
N HIS A 83 -11.65 -2.24 13.23
CA HIS A 83 -10.71 -3.34 13.48
C HIS A 83 -10.74 -4.32 12.29
N PRO A 84 -10.00 -4.03 11.20
CA PRO A 84 -10.01 -4.86 10.00
C PRO A 84 -9.67 -6.32 10.29
N THR A 85 -10.43 -7.24 9.68
CA THR A 85 -10.13 -8.69 9.67
C THR A 85 -9.55 -9.15 8.34
N SER A 86 -9.28 -8.23 7.42
CA SER A 86 -8.59 -8.50 6.17
C SER A 86 -7.48 -7.48 5.94
N VAL A 87 -6.56 -7.86 5.07
CA VAL A 87 -5.44 -7.03 4.61
C VAL A 87 -5.42 -6.98 3.10
N ALA A 88 -4.77 -5.94 2.58
CA ALA A 88 -4.41 -5.85 1.18
C ALA A 88 -2.94 -6.25 0.98
N LEU A 89 -2.70 -7.10 0.00
CA LEU A 89 -1.39 -7.33 -0.59
C LEU A 89 -1.32 -6.49 -1.86
N ILE A 90 -0.47 -5.47 -1.83
CA ILE A 90 -0.23 -4.55 -2.95
C ILE A 90 1.03 -5.05 -3.66
N ASP A 91 0.85 -5.58 -4.85
CA ASP A 91 1.95 -6.04 -5.70
C ASP A 91 2.39 -4.91 -6.62
N THR A 92 3.61 -4.42 -6.40
CA THR A 92 4.20 -3.31 -7.17
C THR A 92 4.89 -3.77 -8.47
N ALA A 93 5.13 -5.07 -8.62
CA ALA A 93 5.63 -5.64 -9.87
C ALA A 93 4.47 -5.80 -10.85
N GLU A 94 3.39 -6.43 -10.40
CA GLU A 94 2.19 -6.72 -11.20
C GLU A 94 1.16 -5.59 -11.18
N GLU A 95 1.39 -4.54 -10.39
CA GLU A 95 0.49 -3.38 -10.25
C GLU A 95 -0.94 -3.81 -9.89
N SER A 96 -1.05 -4.62 -8.85
CA SER A 96 -2.31 -5.23 -8.43
C SER A 96 -2.52 -5.15 -6.92
N ILE A 97 -3.78 -5.27 -6.51
CA ILE A 97 -4.18 -5.37 -5.10
C ILE A 97 -4.99 -6.65 -4.91
N ARG A 98 -4.66 -7.40 -3.86
CA ARG A 98 -5.38 -8.61 -3.48
C ARG A 98 -5.73 -8.58 -2.00
N GLU A 99 -7.01 -8.77 -1.70
CA GLU A 99 -7.46 -8.96 -0.33
C GLU A 99 -7.09 -10.36 0.18
N VAL A 100 -6.67 -10.40 1.44
CA VAL A 100 -6.47 -11.64 2.20
C VAL A 100 -7.21 -11.53 3.53
N GLU A 101 -8.16 -12.44 3.71
CA GLU A 101 -8.90 -12.61 4.96
C GLU A 101 -8.01 -13.20 6.05
N GLN A 102 -8.25 -12.78 7.28
CA GLN A 102 -7.51 -13.21 8.46
C GLN A 102 -8.44 -13.51 9.62
N ARG A 103 -8.04 -14.49 10.43
CA ARG A 103 -8.83 -14.89 11.61
C ARG A 103 -8.74 -13.90 12.78
N HIS A 104 -7.67 -13.12 12.84
CA HIS A 104 -7.38 -12.20 13.93
C HIS A 104 -6.80 -10.90 13.37
N GLN A 105 -6.97 -9.82 14.12
CA GLN A 105 -6.37 -8.54 13.77
C GLN A 105 -4.84 -8.68 13.78
N LEU A 106 -4.21 -8.29 12.66
CA LEU A 106 -2.76 -8.13 12.61
C LEU A 106 -2.32 -6.91 13.42
N ASP A 107 -1.30 -7.12 14.23
CA ASP A 107 -0.49 -6.03 14.73
C ASP A 107 0.57 -5.67 13.70
N PHE A 108 0.31 -4.61 12.93
CA PHE A 108 1.23 -4.11 11.91
C PHE A 108 2.58 -3.67 12.47
N ALA A 109 2.68 -3.35 13.76
CA ALA A 109 3.97 -3.03 14.40
C ALA A 109 4.82 -4.28 14.66
N ALA A 110 4.21 -5.47 14.65
CA ALA A 110 4.87 -6.76 14.83
C ALA A 110 5.01 -7.55 13.51
N VAL A 111 4.60 -6.97 12.38
CA VAL A 111 4.76 -7.60 11.07
C VAL A 111 6.24 -7.61 10.70
N GLU A 112 6.87 -8.76 10.89
CA GLU A 112 8.07 -9.11 10.16
C GLU A 112 7.63 -9.55 8.76
N MET A 113 7.86 -8.71 7.73
CA MET A 113 7.61 -9.12 6.35
C MET A 113 8.62 -10.19 5.96
N VAL A 114 8.27 -11.43 6.24
CA VAL A 114 8.95 -12.60 5.70
C VAL A 114 8.62 -12.65 4.21
N VAL A 115 9.68 -12.76 3.41
CA VAL A 115 9.67 -12.92 1.95
C VAL A 115 8.51 -13.84 1.51
N ILE A 116 7.42 -13.27 0.99
CA ILE A 116 6.42 -14.04 0.23
C ILE A 116 6.92 -14.05 -1.21
N THR A 117 7.93 -14.87 -1.48
CA THR A 117 8.27 -15.29 -2.85
C THR A 117 7.52 -16.60 -3.09
N ASP A 118 6.71 -16.65 -4.15
CA ASP A 118 6.32 -17.94 -4.73
C ASP A 118 7.55 -18.72 -5.23
#